data_AF-A0A353N2H8-F1
#
_entry.id   AF-A0A353N2H8-F1
#
_cell.length_a   1.000
_cell.length_b   1.000
_cell.length_c   1.000
_cell.angle_alpha   90.00
_cell.angle_beta   90.00
_cell.angle_gamma   90.00
#
_symmetry.space_group_name_H-M   'P 1'
#
loop_
_entity.id
_entity.type
_entity.pdbx_description
1 polymer ?
#
loop_
_entity_poly.entity_id
_entity_poly.type
_entity_poly.pdbx_seq_one_letter_code
_entity_poly.pdbx_strand_id
1 'polypeptide(L)'
;MPHRDKIAFVGTGGTISMTFSSKQNGYVPTLSAQDLVEMLPADLKSDLQVIDWSHQPSSHYTIRMTTDLVELLRKLVKDGVSGIVVTCGTDSLEEMAYLTDLLWAYPQPV
;
A
#
# COMPACT_ATOMS: atom_id res chain seq x y z
N MET A 1 -1.10 20.05 -20.00
CA MET A 1 -0.53 19.42 -18.78
C MET A 1 0.11 18.13 -19.25
N PRO A 2 1.36 17.82 -18.88
CA PRO A 2 1.91 16.51 -19.24
C PRO A 2 0.99 15.44 -18.65
N HIS A 3 0.76 14.37 -19.41
CA HIS A 3 -0.08 13.25 -19.00
C HIS A 3 0.54 12.67 -17.73
N ARG A 4 -0.08 12.89 -16.56
CA ARG A 4 0.36 12.26 -15.32
C ARG A 4 -0.07 10.81 -15.38
N ASP A 5 0.91 9.93 -15.20
CA ASP A 5 0.70 8.49 -15.12
C ASP A 5 -0.26 8.17 -13.97
N LYS A 6 -1.22 7.26 -14.22
CA LYS A 6 -2.18 6.82 -13.20
C LYS A 6 -1.45 5.94 -12.19
N ILE A 7 -1.38 6.35 -10.92
CA ILE A 7 -0.69 5.61 -9.86
C ILE A 7 -1.72 5.03 -8.88
N ALA A 8 -1.51 3.79 -8.43
CA ALA A 8 -2.31 3.24 -7.34
C ALA A 8 -1.56 3.34 -6.01
N PHE A 9 -2.26 3.69 -4.94
CA PHE A 9 -1.77 3.64 -3.57
C PHE A 9 -2.55 2.58 -2.80
N VAL A 10 -1.88 1.51 -2.40
CA VAL A 10 -2.47 0.36 -1.70
C VAL A 10 -2.04 0.37 -0.25
N GLY A 11 -2.99 0.63 0.65
CA GLY A 11 -2.78 0.55 2.09
C GLY A 11 -2.83 -0.89 2.57
N THR A 12 -1.75 -1.36 3.20
CA THR A 12 -1.70 -2.68 3.87
C THR A 12 -1.41 -2.55 5.37
N GLY A 13 -1.53 -1.33 5.89
CA GLY A 13 -1.25 -0.95 7.27
C GLY A 13 0.20 -0.54 7.47
N GLY A 14 0.79 -0.99 8.58
CA GLY A 14 2.14 -0.66 9.00
C GLY A 14 2.24 0.56 9.92
N THR A 15 3.43 0.81 10.45
CA THR A 15 3.66 1.90 11.41
C THR A 15 3.31 3.28 10.85
N ILE A 16 3.38 3.46 9.53
CA ILE A 16 2.99 4.70 8.85
C ILE A 16 1.51 5.05 9.05
N SER A 17 0.64 4.06 9.29
CA SER A 17 -0.78 4.28 9.55
C SER A 17 -1.14 4.38 11.04
N MET A 18 -0.13 4.38 11.93
CA MET A 18 -0.35 4.42 13.37
C MET A 18 -0.28 5.84 13.94
N THR A 19 -1.16 6.14 14.90
CA THR A 19 -1.05 7.35 15.73
C THR A 19 -1.01 7.01 17.22
N PHE A 20 -0.48 7.93 18.01
CA PHE A 20 -0.42 7.77 19.45
C PHE A 20 -1.82 7.89 20.08
N SER A 21 -2.24 6.85 20.80
CA SER A 21 -3.47 6.84 21.57
C SER A 21 -3.16 7.01 23.06
N SER A 22 -3.57 8.15 23.62
CA SER A 22 -3.46 8.40 25.07
C SER A 22 -4.29 7.43 25.92
N LYS A 23 -5.41 6.91 25.37
CA LYS A 23 -6.27 5.91 26.03
C LYS A 23 -5.58 4.56 26.22
N GLN A 24 -4.78 4.14 25.25
CA GLN A 24 -4.07 2.86 25.26
C GLN A 24 -2.59 3.01 25.64
N ASN A 25 -2.13 4.24 25.85
CA ASN A 25 -0.74 4.60 26.12
C ASN A 25 0.24 3.97 25.12
N GLY A 26 -0.07 4.06 23.83
CA GLY A 26 0.70 3.40 22.77
C GLY A 26 0.26 3.80 21.36
N TYR A 27 1.03 3.34 20.36
CA TYR A 27 0.71 3.54 18.95
C TYR A 27 -0.26 2.46 18.47
N VAL A 28 -1.31 2.89 17.77
CA VAL A 28 -2.37 2.03 17.26
C VAL A 28 -2.70 2.41 15.81
N PRO A 29 -3.09 1.44 14.96
CA PRO A 29 -3.46 1.71 13.57
C PRO A 29 -4.78 2.49 13.54
N THR A 30 -4.73 3.75 13.12
CA THR A 30 -5.87 4.68 13.15
C THR A 30 -6.10 5.40 11.85
N LEU A 31 -5.13 5.38 10.93
CA LEU A 31 -5.21 6.02 9.63
C LEU A 31 -5.59 5.00 8.55
N SER A 32 -6.58 5.34 7.74
CA SER A 32 -6.89 4.63 6.50
C SER A 32 -5.87 4.96 5.40
N ALA A 33 -5.90 4.21 4.30
CA ALA A 33 -5.14 4.56 3.10
C ALA A 33 -5.50 5.97 2.59
N GLN A 34 -6.79 6.34 2.68
CA GLN A 34 -7.26 7.65 2.27
C GLN A 34 -6.71 8.76 3.18
N ASP A 35 -6.67 8.54 4.49
CA ASP A 35 -6.12 9.52 5.43
C ASP A 35 -4.65 9.82 5.14
N LEU A 36 -3.87 8.80 4.78
CA LEU A 36 -2.47 8.98 4.39
C LEU A 36 -2.33 9.82 3.11
N VAL A 37 -3.18 9.57 2.11
CA VAL A 37 -3.18 10.35 0.85
C VAL A 37 -3.63 11.78 1.09
N GLU A 38 -4.54 12.02 2.04
CA GLU A 38 -4.97 13.37 2.41
C GLU A 38 -3.84 14.23 3.01
N MET A 39 -2.76 13.62 3.52
CA MET A 39 -1.58 14.33 4.02
C MET A 39 -0.67 14.84 2.90
N LEU A 40 -0.84 14.35 1.67
CA LEU A 40 -0.02 14.76 0.53
C LEU A 40 -0.39 16.17 0.04
N PRO A 41 0.54 16.88 -0.64
CA PRO A 41 0.21 18.07 -1.43
C PRO A 41 -0.95 17.83 -2.41
N ALA A 42 -1.82 18.83 -2.60
CA ALA A 42 -3.03 18.69 -3.41
C ALA A 42 -2.76 18.27 -4.86
N ASP A 43 -1.64 18.70 -5.43
CA ASP A 43 -1.25 18.35 -6.79
C ASP A 43 -0.84 16.87 -6.92
N LEU A 44 -0.48 16.19 -5.84
CA LEU A 44 -0.17 14.74 -5.87
C LEU A 44 -1.42 13.87 -5.67
N LYS A 45 -2.54 14.42 -5.19
CA LYS A 45 -3.77 13.66 -4.89
C LYS A 45 -4.59 13.33 -6.12
N SER A 46 -4.59 14.20 -7.14
CA SER A 46 -5.58 14.16 -8.24
C SER A 46 -5.54 12.91 -9.10
N ASP A 47 -4.40 12.23 -9.16
CA ASP A 47 -4.15 11.11 -10.08
C ASP A 47 -3.90 9.78 -9.35
N LEU A 48 -4.21 9.72 -8.03
CA LEU A 48 -4.05 8.53 -7.21
C LEU A 48 -5.33 7.70 -7.14
N GLN A 49 -5.23 6.43 -7.52
CA GLN A 49 -6.23 5.42 -7.20
C GLN A 49 -5.92 4.83 -5.81
N VAL A 50 -6.69 5.21 -4.80
CA VAL A 50 -6.48 4.77 -3.41
C VAL A 50 -7.25 3.48 -3.13
N ILE A 51 -6.57 2.50 -2.54
CA ILE A 51 -7.12 1.19 -2.19
C ILE A 51 -6.75 0.89 -0.75
N ASP A 52 -7.76 0.73 0.09
CA ASP A 52 -7.57 0.31 1.47
C ASP A 52 -7.79 -1.21 1.56
N TRP A 53 -6.70 -1.98 1.64
CA TRP A 53 -6.74 -3.43 1.46
C TRP A 53 -6.62 -4.21 2.79
N SER A 54 -5.73 -3.79 3.69
CA SER A 54 -5.52 -4.48 4.96
C SER A 54 -4.97 -3.55 6.04
N HIS A 55 -5.24 -3.90 7.30
CA HIS A 55 -4.77 -3.22 8.51
C HIS A 55 -4.10 -4.19 9.50
N GLN A 56 -3.69 -5.36 9.03
CA GLN A 56 -3.04 -6.35 9.88
C GLN A 56 -1.64 -5.88 10.32
N PRO A 57 -1.18 -6.24 11.53
CA PRO A 57 0.21 -6.05 11.90
C PRO A 57 1.11 -6.83 10.93
N SER A 58 2.31 -6.31 10.61
CA SER A 58 3.27 -6.95 9.69
C SER A 58 3.54 -8.41 10.04
N SER A 59 3.66 -8.72 11.34
CA SER A 59 3.87 -10.08 11.83
C SER A 59 2.76 -11.10 11.50
N HIS A 60 1.59 -10.64 11.05
CA HIS A 60 0.47 -11.51 10.66
C HIS A 60 0.39 -11.74 9.15
N TYR A 61 1.26 -11.11 8.36
CA TYR A 61 1.31 -11.35 6.92
C TYR A 61 1.85 -12.74 6.61
N THR A 62 1.03 -13.51 5.90
CA THR A 62 1.41 -14.84 5.43
C THR A 62 1.77 -14.80 3.95
N ILE A 63 2.52 -15.79 3.47
CA ILE A 63 2.79 -16.00 2.03
C ILE A 63 1.50 -15.93 1.21
N ARG A 64 0.42 -16.51 1.73
CA ARG A 64 -0.88 -16.49 1.04
C ARG A 64 -1.44 -15.07 0.94
N MET A 65 -1.43 -14.30 2.03
CA MET A 65 -1.89 -12.91 1.99
C MET A 65 -1.04 -12.05 1.05
N THR A 66 0.28 -12.25 1.02
CA THR A 66 1.14 -11.56 0.05
C THR A 66 0.83 -11.97 -1.38
N THR A 67 0.52 -13.25 -1.62
CA THR A 67 0.09 -13.72 -2.95
C THR A 67 -1.26 -13.09 -3.36
N ASP A 68 -2.21 -13.00 -2.42
CA ASP A 68 -3.50 -12.34 -2.64
C ASP A 68 -3.33 -10.84 -2.93
N LEU A 69 -2.39 -10.17 -2.24
CA LEU A 69 -1.97 -8.80 -2.53
C LEU A 69 -1.41 -8.70 -3.96
N VAL A 70 -0.50 -9.60 -4.35
CA VAL A 70 0.04 -9.61 -5.72
C VAL A 70 -1.08 -9.73 -6.76
N GLU A 71 -2.06 -10.61 -6.58
CA GLU A 71 -3.20 -10.71 -7.53
C GLU A 71 -4.00 -9.41 -7.65
N LEU A 72 -4.19 -8.68 -6.55
CA LEU A 72 -4.77 -7.33 -6.57
C LEU A 72 -3.90 -6.38 -7.41
N LEU A 73 -2.59 -6.34 -7.16
CA LEU A 73 -1.65 -5.49 -7.91
C LEU A 73 -1.69 -5.78 -9.41
N ARG A 74 -1.73 -7.08 -9.78
CA ARG A 74 -1.86 -7.51 -11.18
C ARG A 74 -3.14 -6.99 -11.83
N LYS A 75 -4.25 -6.99 -11.10
CA LYS A 75 -5.53 -6.44 -11.58
C LYS A 75 -5.41 -4.94 -11.84
N LEU A 76 -4.77 -4.19 -10.95
CA LEU A 76 -4.59 -2.74 -11.11
C LEU A 76 -3.80 -2.38 -12.36
N VAL A 77 -2.72 -3.12 -12.63
CA VAL A 77 -1.95 -2.93 -13.87
C VAL A 77 -2.80 -3.24 -15.10
N LYS A 78 -3.59 -4.33 -15.08
CA LYS A 78 -4.52 -4.65 -16.18
C LYS A 78 -5.59 -3.58 -16.38
N ASP A 79 -5.99 -2.89 -15.31
CA ASP A 79 -6.93 -1.76 -15.31
C ASP A 79 -6.26 -0.42 -15.68
N GLY A 80 -5.01 -0.45 -16.16
CA GLY A 80 -4.30 0.69 -16.74
C GLY A 80 -3.52 1.55 -15.75
N VAL A 81 -3.21 1.05 -14.55
CA VAL A 81 -2.30 1.72 -13.62
C VAL A 81 -0.86 1.60 -14.12
N SER A 82 -0.13 2.73 -14.17
CA SER A 82 1.25 2.82 -14.65
C SER A 82 2.29 2.49 -13.57
N GLY A 83 1.92 2.57 -12.28
CA GLY A 83 2.79 2.23 -11.16
C GLY A 83 2.01 2.13 -9.86
N ILE A 84 2.54 1.37 -8.90
CA ILE A 84 1.85 1.10 -7.64
C ILE A 84 2.76 1.44 -6.46
N VAL A 85 2.18 1.97 -5.39
CA VAL A 85 2.86 2.16 -4.10
C VAL A 85 2.08 1.37 -3.06
N VAL A 86 2.79 0.54 -2.30
CA VAL A 86 2.19 -0.28 -1.24
C VAL A 86 2.73 0.18 0.11
N THR A 87 1.86 0.55 1.05
CA THR A 87 2.30 0.74 2.45
C THR A 87 2.45 -0.62 3.10
N CYS A 88 3.46 -0.81 3.93
CA CYS A 88 3.71 -2.08 4.61
C CYS A 88 4.21 -1.83 6.04
N GLY A 89 3.96 -2.79 6.93
CA GLY A 89 4.63 -2.83 8.23
C GLY A 89 6.07 -3.30 8.09
N THR A 90 6.96 -2.75 8.90
CA THR A 90 8.40 -2.95 8.74
C THR A 90 8.87 -4.36 9.02
N ASP A 91 8.19 -5.11 9.89
CA ASP A 91 8.65 -6.42 10.34
C ASP A 91 8.58 -7.50 9.26
N SER A 92 7.77 -7.29 8.22
CA SER A 92 7.55 -8.24 7.12
C SER A 92 7.82 -7.62 5.75
N LEU A 93 8.41 -6.41 5.73
CA LEU A 93 8.56 -5.63 4.50
C LEU A 93 9.47 -6.35 3.51
N GLU A 94 10.58 -6.90 3.99
CA GLU A 94 11.56 -7.59 3.15
C GLU A 94 11.00 -8.88 2.53
N GLU A 95 10.26 -9.69 3.30
CA GLU A 95 9.66 -10.92 2.79
C GLU A 95 8.52 -10.62 1.83
N MET A 96 7.69 -9.61 2.13
CA MET A 96 6.62 -9.18 1.23
C MET A 96 7.17 -8.63 -0.08
N ALA A 97 8.19 -7.77 -0.02
CA ALA A 97 8.84 -7.22 -1.20
C ALA A 97 9.49 -8.33 -2.04
N TYR A 98 10.23 -9.24 -1.42
CA TYR A 98 10.90 -10.32 -2.13
C TYR A 98 9.92 -11.29 -2.80
N LEU A 99 8.87 -11.71 -2.10
CA LEU A 99 7.84 -12.57 -2.70
C LEU A 99 7.06 -11.85 -3.80
N THR A 100 6.82 -10.55 -3.65
CA THR A 100 6.20 -9.73 -4.70
C THR A 100 7.10 -9.71 -5.94
N ASP A 101 8.39 -9.40 -5.79
CA ASP A 101 9.37 -9.37 -6.88
C ASP A 101 9.44 -10.71 -7.64
N LEU A 102 9.48 -11.84 -6.92
CA LEU A 102 9.47 -13.17 -7.54
C LEU A 102 8.21 -13.47 -8.36
N LEU A 103 7.06 -12.91 -7.96
CA LEU A 103 5.76 -13.14 -8.59
C LEU A 103 5.36 -12.03 -9.57
N TRP A 104 6.12 -10.95 -9.67
CA TRP A 104 5.79 -9.78 -10.47
C TRP A 104 6.32 -9.93 -11.90
N ALA A 105 5.40 -10.10 -12.84
CA ALA A 105 5.70 -10.31 -14.26
C ALA A 105 5.49 -9.05 -15.11
N TYR A 106 5.31 -7.89 -14.49
CA TYR A 106 4.90 -6.66 -15.15
C TYR A 106 6.05 -5.65 -15.19
N PRO A 107 6.19 -4.87 -16.27
CA PRO A 107 7.19 -3.82 -16.35
C PRO A 107 6.85 -2.60 -15.46
N GLN A 108 5.60 -2.47 -15.01
CA GLN A 108 5.17 -1.40 -14.12
C GLN A 108 5.87 -1.54 -12.76
N PRO A 109 6.40 -0.44 -12.19
CA PRO A 109 6.97 -0.46 -10.86
C PRO A 109 5.89 -0.73 -9.80
N VAL A 110 6.28 -1.45 -8.77
CA VAL A 110 5.53 -1.63 -7.51
C VAL A 110 6.46 -1.43 -6.32
#